data_AF-A0A838N0L4-F1
#
_entry.id   AF-A0A838N0L4-F1
#
_cell.length_a   1.000
_cell.length_b   1.000
_cell.length_c   1.000
_cell.angle_alpha   90.00
_cell.angle_beta   90.00
_cell.angle_gamma   90.00
#
_symmetry.space_group_name_H-M   'P 1'
#
loop_
_entity.id
_entity.type
_entity.pdbx_description
1 polymer ?
#
loop_
_entity_poly.entity_id
_entity_poly.type
_entity_poly.pdbx_seq_one_letter_code
_entity_poly.pdbx_strand_id
1 'polypeptide(L)'
;HHAGGDCRYVPIFPELREHLLKVYEEAPEGSEYVITRYRCRNCNLRTQLLRIIKRAGVKPWPRMFHNLRSTRQTELTAEWPMQDVCAWLGNTQDVAMNHYLQITDDNFTRAAKAAHNAAQSVAASDRQHETEKSANDENAEECLSLAIAGESWQSVQRSREGSNL
;
A
#
# COMPACT_ATOMS: atom_id res chain seq x y z
N HIS A 1 -12.13 23.93 15.60
CA HIS A 1 -10.67 23.96 15.85
C HIS A 1 -10.36 23.00 16.99
N HIS A 2 -9.56 21.97 16.76
CA HIS A 2 -9.18 21.02 17.81
C HIS A 2 -7.96 21.55 18.59
N ALA A 3 -8.02 21.51 19.93
CA ALA A 3 -6.92 21.91 20.80
C ALA A 3 -5.73 20.94 20.61
N GLY A 4 -4.52 21.48 20.40
CA GLY A 4 -3.30 20.71 20.08
C GLY A 4 -2.92 20.68 18.59
N GLY A 5 -3.66 21.35 17.71
CA GLY A 5 -3.41 21.37 16.26
C GLY A 5 -2.22 22.22 15.77
N ASP A 6 -1.47 22.87 16.67
CA ASP A 6 -0.39 23.79 16.30
C ASP A 6 0.88 23.06 15.85
N CYS A 7 1.04 21.80 16.23
CA CYS A 7 2.16 20.95 15.87
C CYS A 7 1.67 19.58 15.43
N ARG A 8 2.35 18.99 14.44
CA ARG A 8 2.05 17.65 13.94
C ARG A 8 3.32 16.94 13.54
N TYR A 9 3.38 15.66 13.84
CA TYR A 9 4.46 14.79 13.39
C TYR A 9 4.11 14.27 12.00
N VAL A 10 5.01 14.49 11.05
CA VAL A 10 4.86 14.05 9.66
C VAL A 10 6.09 13.24 9.29
N PRO A 11 5.93 12.02 8.77
CA PRO A 11 7.05 11.26 8.24
C PRO A 11 7.77 12.04 7.13
N ILE A 12 9.11 12.02 7.15
CA ILE A 12 9.88 12.48 5.99
C ILE A 12 9.88 11.34 4.98
N PHE A 13 9.07 11.49 3.93
CA PHE A 13 8.99 10.51 2.86
C PHE A 13 10.32 10.39 2.10
N PRO A 14 10.69 9.20 1.59
CA PRO A 14 11.99 8.97 0.95
C PRO A 14 12.34 9.98 -0.15
N GLU A 15 11.36 10.35 -0.98
CA GLU A 15 11.50 11.32 -2.08
C GLU A 15 11.83 12.75 -1.60
N LEU A 16 11.54 13.08 -0.34
CA LEU A 16 11.91 14.38 0.25
C LEU A 16 13.21 14.30 1.04
N ARG A 17 13.57 13.13 1.55
CA ARG A 17 14.70 12.96 2.47
C ARG A 17 16.00 13.45 1.85
N GLU A 18 16.30 13.04 0.62
CA GLU A 18 17.54 13.42 -0.07
C GLU A 18 17.65 14.95 -0.22
N HIS A 19 16.58 15.58 -0.68
CA HIS A 19 16.55 17.03 -0.91
C HIS A 19 16.66 17.82 0.39
N LEU A 20 15.97 17.40 1.46
CA LEU A 20 16.04 18.07 2.75
C LEU A 20 17.39 17.86 3.44
N LEU A 21 17.96 16.65 3.35
CA LEU A 21 19.27 16.35 3.91
C LEU A 21 20.36 17.15 3.22
N LYS A 22 20.33 17.26 1.88
CA LYS A 22 21.28 18.09 1.15
C LYS A 22 21.30 19.54 1.65
N VAL A 23 20.12 20.13 1.82
CA VAL A 23 20.01 21.52 2.29
C VAL A 23 20.44 21.64 3.76
N TYR A 24 20.18 20.62 4.57
CA TYR A 24 20.64 20.57 5.96
C TYR A 24 22.18 20.51 6.06
N GLU A 25 22.83 19.66 5.26
CA GLU A 25 24.30 19.54 5.20
C GLU A 25 24.98 20.82 4.69
N GLU A 26 24.33 21.53 3.77
CA GLU A 26 24.82 22.82 3.26
C GLU A 26 24.59 23.98 4.25
N ALA A 27 23.79 23.79 5.31
CA ALA A 27 23.47 24.84 6.26
C ALA A 27 24.62 25.04 7.28
N PRO A 28 24.94 26.30 7.64
CA PRO A 28 25.91 26.58 8.71
C PRO A 28 25.54 25.91 10.03
N GLU A 29 26.54 25.52 10.80
CA GLU A 29 26.34 24.97 12.14
C GLU A 29 25.50 25.93 13.02
N GLY A 30 24.54 25.37 13.75
CA GLY A 30 23.59 26.16 14.56
C GLY A 30 22.42 26.77 13.79
N SER A 31 22.26 26.51 12.49
CA SER A 31 21.10 26.99 11.72
C SER A 31 19.79 26.42 12.25
N GLU A 32 18.82 27.30 12.55
CA GLU A 32 17.50 26.91 13.06
C GLU A 32 16.60 26.28 11.98
N TYR A 33 16.72 26.71 10.72
CA TYR A 33 15.83 26.32 9.63
C TYR A 33 16.56 25.67 8.46
N VAL A 34 16.06 24.52 8.01
CA VAL A 34 16.50 23.90 6.75
C VAL A 34 16.13 24.79 5.55
N ILE A 35 14.90 25.31 5.50
CA ILE A 35 14.46 26.25 4.45
C ILE A 35 14.45 27.67 5.01
N THR A 36 15.39 28.50 4.56
CA THR A 36 15.61 29.87 5.05
C THR A 36 14.90 30.95 4.20
N ARG A 37 14.70 30.68 2.89
CA ARG A 37 14.22 31.67 1.92
C ARG A 37 12.81 32.22 2.18
N TYR A 38 11.93 31.45 2.83
CA TYR A 38 10.48 31.76 2.91
C TYR A 38 9.99 32.07 4.33
N ARG A 39 10.81 32.73 5.14
CA ARG A 39 10.48 33.08 6.53
C ARG A 39 9.87 34.47 6.71
N CYS A 40 9.80 35.25 5.64
CA CYS A 40 9.14 36.54 5.61
C CYS A 40 7.62 36.39 5.46
N ARG A 41 6.83 37.24 6.12
CA ARG A 41 5.36 37.16 6.10
C ARG A 41 4.73 37.30 4.71
N ASN A 42 5.42 37.94 3.76
CA ASN A 42 4.93 38.21 2.39
C ASN A 42 5.56 37.31 1.31
N CYS A 43 6.13 36.18 1.70
CA CYS A 43 6.81 35.27 0.80
C CYS A 43 5.78 34.49 -0.07
N ASN A 44 5.65 34.86 -1.36
CA ASN A 44 4.67 34.27 -2.27
C ASN A 44 5.23 33.05 -3.06
N LEU A 45 4.87 31.84 -2.61
CA LEU A 45 5.26 30.58 -3.26
C LEU A 45 4.58 30.34 -4.60
N ARG A 46 3.41 30.94 -4.84
CA ARG A 46 2.61 30.73 -6.06
C ARG A 46 3.35 31.18 -7.31
N THR A 47 3.99 32.34 -7.24
CA THR A 47 4.70 32.93 -8.39
C THR A 47 5.85 32.05 -8.85
N GLN A 48 6.63 31.52 -7.91
CA GLN A 48 7.75 30.65 -8.25
C GLN A 48 7.28 29.31 -8.83
N LEU A 49 6.22 28.72 -8.27
CA LEU A 49 5.66 27.49 -8.81
C LEU A 49 5.14 27.67 -10.25
N LEU A 50 4.49 28.79 -10.56
CA LEU A 50 4.05 29.10 -11.93
C LEU A 50 5.23 29.16 -12.92
N ARG A 51 6.37 29.73 -12.51
CA ARG A 51 7.57 29.79 -13.35
C ARG A 51 8.12 28.39 -13.62
N ILE A 52 8.12 27.52 -12.61
CA ILE A 52 8.56 26.11 -12.75
C ILE A 52 7.64 25.38 -13.73
N ILE A 53 6.32 25.49 -13.56
CA ILE A 53 5.31 24.88 -14.44
C ILE A 53 5.50 25.33 -15.89
N LYS A 54 5.65 26.64 -16.12
CA LYS A 54 5.90 27.19 -17.46
C LYS A 54 7.19 26.65 -18.07
N ARG A 55 8.27 26.54 -17.28
CA ARG A 55 9.56 26.00 -17.75
C ARG A 55 9.46 24.51 -18.08
N ALA A 56 8.60 23.77 -17.40
CA ALA A 56 8.31 22.36 -17.69
C ALA A 56 7.38 22.17 -18.91
N GLY A 57 6.92 23.24 -19.56
CA GLY A 57 6.01 23.15 -20.70
C GLY A 57 4.57 22.75 -20.34
N VAL A 58 4.22 22.73 -19.05
CA VAL A 58 2.89 22.34 -18.58
C VAL A 58 1.99 23.58 -18.50
N LYS A 59 0.74 23.46 -18.93
CA LYS A 59 -0.26 24.53 -18.81
C LYS A 59 -0.62 24.73 -17.33
N PRO A 60 -0.52 25.95 -16.76
CA PRO A 60 -0.95 26.19 -15.38
C PRO A 60 -2.43 25.92 -15.16
N TRP A 61 -2.76 25.40 -13.97
CA TRP A 61 -4.13 25.09 -13.55
C TRP A 61 -4.54 25.91 -12.31
N PRO A 62 -5.85 26.11 -12.06
CA PRO A 62 -6.32 26.81 -10.87
C PRO A 62 -6.06 26.01 -9.59
N ARG A 63 -6.09 26.68 -8.43
CA ARG A 63 -6.00 26.06 -7.08
C ARG A 63 -4.80 25.13 -6.88
N MET A 64 -3.65 25.45 -7.49
CA MET A 64 -2.47 24.57 -7.57
C MET A 64 -2.09 23.87 -6.26
N PHE A 65 -1.87 24.60 -5.16
CA PHE A 65 -1.46 23.97 -3.88
C PHE A 65 -2.56 23.11 -3.25
N HIS A 66 -3.83 23.47 -3.45
CA HIS A 66 -4.94 22.64 -3.01
C HIS A 66 -5.01 21.34 -3.81
N ASN A 67 -4.82 21.42 -5.13
CA ASN A 67 -4.81 20.23 -6.00
C ASN A 67 -3.59 19.34 -5.72
N LEU A 68 -2.39 19.92 -5.55
CA LEU A 68 -1.19 19.15 -5.17
C LEU A 68 -1.38 18.42 -3.85
N ARG A 69 -2.00 19.09 -2.86
CA ARG A 69 -2.35 18.46 -1.58
C ARG A 69 -3.40 17.36 -1.74
N SER A 70 -4.39 17.57 -2.59
CA SER A 70 -5.43 16.57 -2.91
C SER A 70 -4.83 15.31 -3.51
N THR A 71 -3.99 15.46 -4.55
CA THR A 71 -3.26 14.36 -5.17
C THR A 71 -2.42 13.61 -4.12
N ARG A 72 -1.63 14.33 -3.32
CA ARG A 72 -0.79 13.69 -2.32
C ARG A 72 -1.59 12.97 -1.22
N GLN A 73 -2.72 13.54 -0.79
CA GLN A 73 -3.59 12.88 0.19
C GLN A 73 -4.22 11.60 -0.38
N THR A 74 -4.61 11.62 -1.65
CA THR A 74 -5.14 10.43 -2.35
C THR A 74 -4.09 9.31 -2.43
N GLU A 75 -2.86 9.64 -2.83
CA GLU A 75 -1.74 8.69 -2.88
C GLU A 75 -1.48 8.05 -1.52
N LEU A 76 -1.34 8.86 -0.46
CA LEU A 76 -1.05 8.34 0.88
C LEU A 76 -2.18 7.47 1.42
N THR A 77 -3.44 7.83 1.17
CA THR A 77 -4.60 7.03 1.60
C THR A 77 -4.68 5.68 0.87
N ALA A 78 -4.10 5.58 -0.33
CA ALA A 78 -4.04 4.32 -1.07
C ALA A 78 -3.04 3.32 -0.47
N GLU A 79 -2.13 3.78 0.40
CA GLU A 79 -1.06 2.99 1.02
C GLU A 79 -1.22 2.87 2.53
N TRP A 80 -1.76 3.89 3.20
CA TRP A 80 -1.82 4.01 4.65
C TRP A 80 -3.25 4.23 5.15
N PRO A 81 -3.57 3.82 6.39
CA PRO A 81 -4.88 4.07 6.98
C PRO A 81 -5.24 5.56 6.97
N MET A 82 -6.47 5.87 6.55
CA MET A 82 -7.00 7.24 6.44
C MET A 82 -6.77 8.08 7.70
N GLN A 83 -6.93 7.45 8.88
CA GLN A 83 -6.75 8.11 10.17
C GLN A 83 -5.33 8.68 10.36
N ASP A 84 -4.31 7.95 9.93
CA ASP A 84 -2.91 8.33 10.08
C ASP A 84 -2.58 9.47 9.10
N VAL A 85 -3.04 9.33 7.85
CA VAL A 85 -2.88 10.35 6.81
C VAL A 85 -3.56 11.67 7.21
N CYS A 86 -4.77 11.60 7.76
CA CYS A 86 -5.50 12.76 8.28
C CYS A 86 -4.74 13.45 9.43
N ALA A 87 -4.15 12.68 10.33
CA ALA A 87 -3.33 13.21 11.42
C ALA A 87 -2.06 13.91 10.89
N TRP A 88 -1.36 13.32 9.91
CA TRP A 88 -0.16 13.92 9.30
C TRP A 88 -0.48 15.19 8.52
N LEU A 89 -1.57 15.19 7.76
CA LEU A 89 -1.93 16.32 6.91
C LEU A 89 -2.64 17.42 7.70
N GLY A 90 -3.29 17.10 8.82
CA GLY A 90 -4.00 18.07 9.66
C GLY A 90 -5.40 18.40 9.13
N ASN A 91 -6.13 17.39 8.67
CA ASN A 91 -7.56 17.49 8.34
C ASN A 91 -8.36 16.35 8.98
N THR A 92 -9.69 16.49 9.02
CA THR A 92 -10.58 15.40 9.42
C THR A 92 -10.85 14.45 8.26
N GLN A 93 -11.30 13.23 8.56
CA GLN A 93 -11.68 12.24 7.53
C GLN A 93 -12.80 12.78 6.64
N ASP A 94 -13.80 13.45 7.21
CA ASP A 94 -14.88 14.08 6.44
C ASP A 94 -14.36 15.13 5.45
N VAL A 95 -13.42 15.97 5.89
CA VAL A 95 -12.78 16.97 5.02
C VAL A 95 -11.93 16.30 3.93
N ALA A 96 -11.24 15.20 4.25
CA ALA A 96 -10.50 14.40 3.29
C ALA A 96 -11.43 13.84 2.20
N MET A 97 -12.52 13.18 2.61
CA MET A 97 -13.49 12.56 1.71
C MET A 97 -14.18 13.58 0.79
N ASN A 98 -14.56 14.73 1.34
CA ASN A 98 -15.32 15.74 0.59
C ASN A 98 -14.47 16.60 -0.36
N HIS A 99 -13.16 16.74 -0.10
CA HIS A 99 -12.34 17.75 -0.80
C HIS A 99 -11.03 17.24 -1.40
N TYR A 100 -10.52 16.09 -0.95
CA TYR A 100 -9.16 15.67 -1.27
C TYR A 100 -9.03 14.27 -1.86
N LEU A 101 -9.99 13.36 -1.65
CA LEU A 101 -9.92 12.03 -2.26
C LEU A 101 -10.46 12.05 -3.69
N GLN A 102 -9.67 11.50 -4.61
CA GLN A 102 -10.02 11.39 -6.02
C GLN A 102 -10.08 9.93 -6.44
N ILE A 103 -11.07 9.57 -7.25
CA ILE A 103 -11.03 8.33 -8.04
C ILE A 103 -10.02 8.57 -9.16
N THR A 104 -9.04 7.69 -9.28
CA THR A 104 -8.00 7.76 -10.32
C THR A 104 -8.07 6.53 -11.21
N ASP A 105 -7.69 6.67 -12.47
CA ASP A 105 -7.64 5.55 -13.41
C ASP A 105 -6.64 4.47 -12.96
N ASP A 106 -5.60 4.87 -12.24
CA ASP A 106 -4.64 3.94 -11.63
C ASP A 106 -5.29 3.08 -10.54
N ASN A 107 -6.10 3.70 -9.65
CA ASN A 107 -6.89 2.97 -8.65
C ASN A 107 -7.86 1.99 -9.31
N PHE A 108 -8.53 2.42 -10.39
CA PHE A 108 -9.40 1.54 -11.16
C PHE A 108 -8.63 0.37 -11.77
N THR A 109 -7.50 0.64 -12.43
CA THR A 109 -6.65 -0.36 -13.08
C THR A 109 -6.10 -1.37 -12.07
N ARG A 110 -5.66 -0.90 -10.91
CA ARG A 110 -5.17 -1.73 -9.80
C ARG A 110 -6.27 -2.65 -9.27
N ALA A 111 -7.48 -2.12 -9.05
CA ALA A 111 -8.63 -2.90 -8.62
C ALA A 111 -9.03 -3.97 -9.66
N ALA A 112 -9.09 -3.60 -10.94
CA ALA A 112 -9.41 -4.53 -12.03
C ALA A 112 -8.38 -5.66 -12.14
N LYS A 113 -7.08 -5.36 -12.03
CA LYS A 113 -6.01 -6.37 -12.03
C LYS A 113 -6.11 -7.31 -10.82
N ALA A 114 -6.36 -6.78 -9.63
CA ALA A 114 -6.51 -7.59 -8.42
C ALA A 114 -7.68 -8.59 -8.54
N ALA A 115 -8.83 -8.13 -9.07
CA ALA A 115 -9.98 -8.98 -9.32
C ALA A 115 -9.69 -10.09 -10.34
N HIS A 116 -8.96 -9.77 -11.41
CA HIS A 116 -8.56 -10.75 -12.41
C HIS A 116 -7.64 -11.84 -11.82
N ASN A 117 -6.63 -11.44 -11.03
CA ASN A 117 -5.71 -12.38 -10.39
C ASN A 117 -6.42 -13.31 -9.41
N ALA A 118 -7.37 -12.78 -8.62
CA ALA A 118 -8.18 -13.58 -7.71
C ALA A 118 -8.99 -14.64 -8.48
N ALA A 119 -9.65 -14.25 -9.59
CA ALA A 119 -10.40 -15.18 -10.42
C ALA A 119 -9.52 -16.28 -11.04
N GLN A 120 -8.30 -15.97 -11.48
CA GLN A 120 -7.36 -16.97 -11.99
C GLN A 120 -6.90 -17.94 -10.90
N SER A 121 -6.64 -17.47 -9.69
CA SER A 121 -6.21 -18.33 -8.58
C SER A 121 -7.30 -19.33 -8.17
N VAL A 122 -8.57 -18.92 -8.17
CA VAL A 122 -9.72 -19.81 -7.91
C VAL A 122 -9.84 -20.86 -9.03
N ALA A 123 -9.79 -20.43 -10.30
CA ALA A 123 -9.89 -21.35 -11.44
C ALA A 123 -8.70 -22.31 -11.59
N ALA A 124 -7.53 -21.99 -11.01
CA ALA A 124 -6.38 -22.87 -10.94
C ALA A 124 -6.52 -23.90 -9.80
N SER A 125 -7.02 -23.47 -8.64
CA SER A 125 -7.32 -24.35 -7.50
C SER A 125 -8.40 -25.37 -7.85
N ASP A 126 -9.47 -24.95 -8.55
CA ASP A 126 -10.54 -25.85 -8.98
C ASP A 126 -10.02 -26.92 -9.96
N ARG A 127 -9.11 -26.54 -10.87
CA ARG A 127 -8.47 -27.48 -11.81
C ARG A 127 -7.53 -28.47 -11.13
N GLN A 128 -6.82 -28.06 -10.08
CA GLN A 128 -5.96 -28.96 -9.31
C GLN A 128 -6.79 -30.01 -8.55
N HIS A 129 -7.94 -29.61 -8.02
CA HIS A 129 -8.87 -30.50 -7.33
C HIS A 129 -9.53 -31.53 -8.28
N GLU A 130 -9.77 -31.17 -9.55
CA GLU A 130 -10.23 -32.11 -10.57
C GLU A 130 -9.15 -33.10 -11.01
N THR A 131 -7.88 -32.68 -11.09
CA THR A 131 -6.77 -33.58 -11.46
C THR A 131 -6.41 -34.58 -10.36
N GLU A 132 -6.52 -34.21 -9.08
CA GLU A 132 -6.29 -35.14 -7.95
C GLU A 132 -7.43 -36.16 -7.80
N LYS A 133 -8.67 -35.79 -8.15
CA LYS A 133 -9.81 -36.71 -8.09
C LYS A 133 -9.70 -37.84 -9.11
N SER A 134 -9.16 -37.55 -10.30
CA SER A 134 -8.94 -38.55 -11.36
C SER A 134 -7.77 -39.50 -11.07
N ALA A 135 -6.77 -39.08 -10.28
CA ALA A 135 -5.64 -39.93 -9.89
C ALA A 135 -5.98 -40.87 -8.71
N ASN A 136 -6.95 -40.51 -7.87
CA ASN A 136 -7.38 -41.33 -6.74
C ASN A 136 -8.40 -42.43 -7.10
N ASP A 137 -9.05 -42.35 -8.27
CA ASP A 137 -9.99 -43.40 -8.73
C ASP A 137 -9.27 -44.70 -9.17
N GLU A 138 -8.00 -44.62 -9.61
CA GLU A 138 -7.21 -45.83 -9.94
C GLU A 138 -6.68 -46.56 -8.69
N ASN A 139 -6.60 -45.88 -7.54
CA ASN A 139 -6.11 -46.47 -6.28
C ASN A 139 -7.24 -46.96 -5.35
N ALA A 140 -8.50 -46.75 -5.74
CA ALA A 140 -9.68 -47.19 -4.98
C ALA A 140 -9.99 -48.68 -5.16
N GLU A 141 -9.61 -49.29 -6.29
CA GLU A 141 -9.81 -50.73 -6.51
C GLU A 141 -8.81 -51.61 -5.73
N GLU A 142 -7.60 -51.10 -5.43
CA GLU A 142 -6.61 -51.87 -4.67
C GLU A 142 -6.98 -51.95 -3.17
N CYS A 143 -7.59 -50.90 -2.62
CA CYS A 143 -8.05 -50.83 -1.22
C CYS A 143 -9.27 -51.73 -0.93
N LEU A 144 -10.12 -52.00 -1.93
CA LEU A 144 -11.31 -52.85 -1.75
C LEU A 144 -10.94 -54.34 -1.67
N SER A 145 -9.81 -54.75 -2.26
CA SER A 145 -9.32 -56.13 -2.21
C SER A 145 -8.75 -56.53 -0.84
N LEU A 146 -8.19 -55.58 -0.09
CA LEU A 146 -7.61 -55.79 1.25
C LEU A 146 -8.64 -55.78 2.38
N ALA A 147 -9.83 -55.21 2.16
CA ALA A 147 -10.90 -55.19 3.16
C ALA A 147 -11.67 -56.52 3.30
N ILE A 148 -11.55 -57.43 2.32
CA ILE A 148 -12.23 -58.74 2.32
C ILE A 148 -11.39 -59.81 3.05
N ALA A 149 -10.06 -59.66 3.11
CA ALA A 149 -9.20 -60.46 3.97
C ALA A 149 -9.10 -59.77 5.34
N GLY A 150 -9.97 -60.15 6.28
CA GLY A 150 -10.13 -59.49 7.59
C GLY A 150 -8.87 -59.46 8.47
N GLU A 151 -7.95 -58.54 8.19
CA GLU A 151 -6.85 -58.19 9.09
C GLU A 151 -7.19 -56.90 9.85
N SER A 152 -7.08 -56.99 11.17
CA SER A 152 -7.44 -55.95 12.13
C SER A 152 -6.57 -54.70 11.96
N TRP A 153 -7.23 -53.55 11.80
CA TRP A 153 -6.65 -52.20 11.68
C TRP A 153 -5.74 -51.74 12.85
N GLN A 154 -5.57 -52.56 13.89
CA GLN A 154 -4.75 -52.21 15.05
C GLN A 154 -3.24 -52.48 14.89
N SER A 155 -2.80 -53.17 13.83
CA SER A 155 -1.37 -53.51 13.68
C SER A 155 -0.54 -52.51 12.86
N VAL A 156 -1.17 -51.59 12.12
CA VAL A 156 -0.46 -50.67 11.19
C VAL A 156 0.10 -49.41 11.89
N GLN A 157 -0.41 -49.02 13.06
CA GLN A 157 0.05 -47.81 13.76
C GLN A 157 1.28 -47.99 14.67
N ARG A 158 1.77 -49.22 14.89
CA ARG A 158 2.90 -49.48 15.82
C ARG A 158 4.29 -49.53 15.18
N SER A 159 4.42 -49.36 13.86
CA SER A 159 5.73 -49.47 13.18
C SER A 159 6.34 -48.15 12.71
N ARG A 160 5.77 -46.98 13.07
CA ARG A 160 6.34 -45.65 12.75
C ARG A 160 6.96 -44.90 13.93
N GLU A 161 6.92 -45.46 15.14
CA GLU A 161 7.60 -44.91 16.32
C GLU A 161 8.64 -45.91 16.82
N GLY A 162 9.82 -45.91 16.19
CA GLY A 162 10.89 -46.82 16.57
C GLY A 162 12.10 -46.79 15.64
N SER A 163 12.66 -45.61 15.38
CA SER A 163 14.03 -45.50 14.87
C SER A 163 14.58 -44.09 15.15
N ASN A 164 15.06 -43.92 16.39
CA ASN A 164 16.06 -42.92 16.74
C ASN A 164 16.74 -43.41 18.02
N LEU A 165 17.79 -44.21 17.82
CA LEU A 165 19.00 -44.33 18.63
C LEU A 165 20.04 -45.08 17.81
#